data_AF-A0A7C5WP01-F1
#
_entry.id   AF-A0A7C5WP01-F1
#
_cell.length_a   1.000
_cell.length_b   1.000
_cell.length_c   1.000
_cell.angle_alpha   90.00
_cell.angle_beta   90.00
_cell.angle_gamma   90.00
#
_symmetry.space_group_name_H-M   'P 1'
#
loop_
_entity.id
_entity.type
_entity.pdbx_description
1 polymer ?
#
loop_
_entity_poly.entity_id
_entity_poly.type
_entity_poly.pdbx_seq_one_letter_code
_entity_poly.pdbx_strand_id
1 'polypeptide(L)'
;SSTEIGTPALIVPLEKGHLVVELYENYMDIEIPVEIIESSGEIRVHGEKITLIKPEQYLVLKARQGVDINKLKKYISELKSRGVLNKKLVEQVLSLYPQSEQRVIIERLEEAGLKL
;
A
#
# COMPACT_ATOMS: atom_id res chain seq x y z
N SER A 1 15.69 -12.38 4.74
CA SER A 1 15.60 -11.08 5.44
C SER A 1 14.26 -11.00 6.14
N SER A 2 14.03 -10.00 7.00
CA SER A 2 12.70 -9.71 7.57
C SER A 2 12.19 -8.34 7.12
N THR A 3 10.87 -8.16 7.11
CA THR A 3 10.20 -6.86 6.94
C THR A 3 10.31 -6.02 8.21
N GLU A 4 9.80 -4.79 8.18
CA GLU A 4 9.72 -3.88 9.34
C GLU A 4 8.88 -4.46 10.50
N ILE A 5 7.98 -5.41 10.22
CA ILE A 5 7.13 -6.08 11.22
C ILE A 5 7.59 -7.51 11.53
N GLY A 6 8.78 -7.91 11.05
CA GLY A 6 9.35 -9.22 11.34
C GLY A 6 8.88 -10.37 10.44
N THR A 7 8.06 -10.11 9.42
CA THR A 7 7.62 -11.14 8.46
C THR A 7 8.72 -11.48 7.46
N PRO A 8 8.67 -12.63 6.78
CA PRO A 8 9.69 -13.00 5.80
C PRO A 8 9.83 -11.98 4.65
N ALA A 9 11.07 -11.69 4.27
CA ALA A 9 11.39 -10.92 3.06
C ALA A 9 12.48 -11.61 2.25
N LEU A 10 12.26 -11.72 0.94
CA LEU A 10 13.22 -12.22 -0.04
C LEU A 10 14.02 -11.03 -0.59
N ILE A 11 15.34 -11.16 -0.60
CA ILE A 11 16.23 -10.19 -1.27
C ILE A 11 16.71 -10.86 -2.54
N VAL A 12 16.24 -10.35 -3.68
CA VAL A 12 16.58 -10.86 -5.01
C VAL A 12 17.67 -9.94 -5.58
N PRO A 13 18.90 -10.43 -5.79
CA PRO A 13 19.94 -9.64 -6.42
C PRO A 13 19.56 -9.34 -7.87
N LEU A 14 19.78 -8.10 -8.29
CA LEU A 14 19.59 -7.66 -9.68
C LEU A 14 20.95 -7.25 -10.26
N GLU A 15 21.04 -7.10 -11.60
CA GLU A 15 22.25 -6.56 -12.25
C GLU A 15 22.70 -5.23 -11.64
N LYS A 16 21.73 -4.41 -11.17
CA LYS A 16 21.96 -3.19 -10.42
C LYS A 16 21.09 -3.19 -9.16
N GLY A 17 21.74 -3.26 -7.99
CA GLY A 17 21.07 -3.22 -6.70
C GLY A 17 20.37 -4.53 -6.34
N HIS A 18 19.23 -4.43 -5.68
CA HIS A 18 18.45 -5.59 -5.24
C HIS A 18 16.96 -5.24 -5.23
N LEU A 19 16.12 -6.25 -5.48
CA LEU A 19 14.69 -6.19 -5.27
C LEU A 19 14.37 -6.82 -3.91
N VAL A 20 13.63 -6.10 -3.07
CA VAL A 20 13.09 -6.65 -1.83
C VAL A 20 11.64 -7.06 -2.08
N VAL A 21 11.34 -8.34 -1.89
CA VAL A 21 9.98 -8.88 -1.94
C VAL A 21 9.55 -9.20 -0.51
N GLU A 22 8.65 -8.38 0.03
CA GLU A 22 8.09 -8.56 1.36
C GLU A 22 6.89 -9.51 1.29
N LEU A 23 6.89 -10.54 2.13
CA LEU A 23 5.78 -11.50 2.21
C LEU A 23 4.93 -11.14 3.43
N TYR A 24 3.64 -10.94 3.18
CA TYR A 24 2.64 -10.61 4.20
C TYR A 24 1.49 -11.60 4.09
N GLU A 25 0.99 -12.06 5.22
CA GLU A 25 -0.25 -12.82 5.28
C GLU A 25 -1.44 -11.87 5.41
N ASN A 26 -2.52 -12.17 4.67
CA ASN A 26 -3.78 -11.41 4.77
C ASN A 26 -4.56 -11.68 6.07
N TYR A 27 -3.95 -12.44 6.99
CA TYR A 27 -4.43 -12.72 8.33
C TYR A 27 -3.29 -12.39 9.28
N MET A 28 -3.53 -11.52 10.26
CA MET A 28 -2.57 -10.95 11.22
C MET A 28 -1.63 -9.82 10.73
N ASP A 29 -1.14 -9.83 9.49
CA ASP A 29 -0.12 -8.81 9.06
C ASP A 29 -0.71 -7.55 8.42
N ILE A 30 -1.54 -7.74 7.39
CA ILE A 30 -2.23 -6.68 6.65
C ILE A 30 -3.59 -7.25 6.32
N GLU A 31 -4.61 -7.00 7.15
CA GLU A 31 -5.97 -7.38 6.82
C GLU A 31 -6.47 -6.48 5.68
N ILE A 32 -6.62 -7.06 4.49
CA ILE A 32 -7.06 -6.39 3.26
C ILE A 32 -8.55 -6.71 3.04
N PRO A 33 -9.44 -5.71 3.03
CA PRO A 33 -10.85 -5.89 2.68
C PRO A 33 -11.02 -6.57 1.32
N VAL A 34 -12.01 -7.46 1.20
CA VAL A 34 -12.28 -8.22 -0.02
C VAL A 34 -12.58 -7.29 -1.20
N GLU A 35 -13.22 -6.15 -0.94
CA GLU A 35 -13.55 -5.14 -1.94
C GLU A 35 -12.29 -4.53 -2.58
N ILE A 36 -11.17 -4.45 -1.85
CA ILE A 36 -9.87 -4.02 -2.41
C ILE A 36 -9.34 -5.08 -3.37
N ILE A 37 -9.46 -6.36 -3.01
CA ILE A 37 -9.02 -7.50 -3.83
C ILE A 37 -9.88 -7.59 -5.08
N GLU A 38 -11.20 -7.43 -4.99
CA GLU A 38 -12.11 -7.52 -6.13
C GLU A 38 -11.98 -6.33 -7.10
N SER A 39 -11.59 -5.15 -6.61
CA SER A 39 -11.39 -3.94 -7.43
C SER A 39 -9.94 -3.75 -7.92
N SER A 40 -9.08 -4.74 -7.64
CA SER A 40 -7.67 -4.76 -8.02
C SER A 40 -7.49 -4.98 -9.53
N GLY A 41 -6.33 -4.55 -10.04
CA GLY A 41 -5.95 -4.78 -11.43
C GLY A 41 -5.38 -6.17 -11.66
N GLU A 42 -5.20 -6.53 -12.93
CA GLU A 42 -4.51 -7.76 -13.33
C GLU A 42 -3.37 -7.43 -14.29
N ILE A 43 -2.21 -8.03 -14.08
CA ILE A 43 -1.16 -8.11 -15.09
C ILE A 43 -0.79 -9.56 -15.37
N ARG A 44 -0.27 -9.81 -16.57
CA ARG A 44 0.31 -11.10 -16.93
C ARG A 44 1.82 -11.00 -16.97
N VAL A 45 2.51 -11.87 -16.25
CA VAL A 45 3.97 -11.98 -16.26
C VAL A 45 4.29 -13.42 -16.65
N HIS A 46 4.95 -13.61 -17.81
CA HIS A 46 5.27 -14.93 -18.36
C HIS A 46 4.07 -15.90 -18.44
N GLY A 47 2.87 -15.37 -18.72
CA GLY A 47 1.64 -16.17 -18.82
C GLY A 47 0.89 -16.33 -17.49
N GLU A 48 1.54 -16.05 -16.37
CA GLU A 48 0.93 -16.10 -15.03
C GLU A 48 0.15 -14.84 -14.73
N LYS A 49 -1.06 -15.03 -14.19
CA LYS A 49 -1.96 -13.96 -13.76
C LYS A 49 -1.54 -13.45 -12.38
N ILE A 50 -1.20 -12.17 -12.28
CA ILE A 50 -0.85 -11.50 -11.04
C ILE A 50 -1.86 -10.40 -10.74
N THR A 51 -2.49 -10.49 -9.57
CA THR A 51 -3.39 -9.50 -9.02
C THR A 51 -2.60 -8.31 -8.47
N LEU A 52 -3.01 -7.08 -8.80
CA LEU A 52 -2.33 -5.86 -8.42
C LEU A 52 -3.23 -4.91 -7.62
N ILE A 53 -2.84 -4.67 -6.38
CA ILE A 53 -3.41 -3.58 -5.59
C ILE A 53 -2.96 -2.24 -6.18
N LYS A 54 -3.90 -1.32 -6.36
CA LYS A 54 -3.62 0.02 -6.88
C LYS A 54 -2.80 0.83 -5.87
N PRO A 55 -1.92 1.75 -6.33
CA PRO A 55 -1.11 2.54 -5.42
C PRO A 55 -1.90 3.29 -4.34
N GLU A 56 -3.10 3.79 -4.66
CA GLU A 56 -4.00 4.46 -3.72
C GLU A 56 -4.53 3.52 -2.64
N GLN A 57 -4.93 2.31 -3.02
CA GLN A 57 -5.35 1.27 -2.08
C GLN A 57 -4.19 0.91 -1.14
N TYR A 58 -2.98 0.78 -1.70
CA TYR A 58 -1.78 0.49 -0.93
C TYR A 58 -1.42 1.62 0.06
N LEU A 59 -1.60 2.89 -0.31
CA LEU A 59 -1.40 4.02 0.62
C LEU A 59 -2.29 3.90 1.86
N VAL A 60 -3.58 3.60 1.68
CA VAL A 60 -4.53 3.42 2.79
C VAL A 60 -4.12 2.25 3.68
N LEU A 61 -3.77 1.11 3.08
CA LEU A 61 -3.30 -0.08 3.82
C LEU A 61 -2.05 0.22 4.65
N LYS A 62 -1.07 0.93 4.07
CA LYS A 62 0.19 1.27 4.76
C LYS A 62 0.00 2.33 5.85
N ALA A 63 -0.88 3.29 5.62
CA ALA A 63 -1.26 4.27 6.64
C ALA A 63 -1.94 3.57 7.83
N ARG A 64 -2.91 2.66 7.58
CA ARG A 64 -3.57 1.84 8.61
C ARG A 64 -2.58 0.97 9.39
N GLN A 65 -1.62 0.34 8.70
CA GLN A 65 -0.58 -0.50 9.33
C GLN A 65 0.36 0.29 10.26
N GLY A 66 0.37 1.62 10.19
CA GLY A 66 1.24 2.44 11.05
C GLY A 66 2.68 2.58 10.53
N VAL A 67 2.91 2.39 9.23
CA VAL A 67 4.24 2.57 8.60
C VAL A 67 4.77 3.98 8.82
N ASP A 68 6.09 4.12 9.03
CA ASP A 68 6.79 5.39 9.24
C ASP A 68 6.31 6.51 8.29
N ILE A 69 6.03 7.69 8.87
CA ILE A 69 5.46 8.83 8.15
C ILE A 69 6.36 9.33 7.02
N ASN A 70 7.70 9.25 7.16
CA ASN A 70 8.61 9.67 6.10
C ASN A 70 8.55 8.70 4.90
N LYS A 71 8.39 7.40 5.17
CA LYS A 71 8.20 6.39 4.13
C LYS A 71 6.87 6.59 3.40
N LEU A 72 5.79 6.84 4.14
CA LEU A 72 4.48 7.17 3.56
C LEU A 72 4.54 8.45 2.72
N LYS A 73 5.21 9.49 3.22
CA LYS A 73 5.45 10.76 2.51
C LYS A 73 6.23 10.55 1.21
N LYS A 74 7.23 9.67 1.21
CA LYS A 74 7.98 9.31 -0.01
C LYS A 74 7.05 8.70 -1.06
N TYR A 75 6.22 7.72 -0.69
CA TYR A 75 5.25 7.12 -1.63
C TYR A 75 4.28 8.15 -2.21
N ILE A 76 3.72 9.01 -1.37
CA ILE A 76 2.82 10.08 -1.81
C ILE A 76 3.53 11.04 -2.76
N SER A 77 4.76 11.44 -2.44
CA SER A 77 5.57 12.34 -3.27
C SER A 77 5.87 11.73 -4.64
N GLU A 78 6.22 10.45 -4.71
CA GLU A 78 6.47 9.74 -5.96
C GLU A 78 5.20 9.67 -6.83
N LEU A 79 4.04 9.33 -6.24
CA LEU A 79 2.77 9.27 -6.97
C LEU A 79 2.33 10.64 -7.48
N LYS A 80 2.52 11.69 -6.68
CA LYS A 80 2.27 13.08 -7.10
C LYS A 80 3.19 13.50 -8.24
N SER A 81 4.49 13.19 -8.15
CA SER A 81 5.48 13.56 -9.17
C SER A 81 5.17 12.93 -10.54
N ARG A 82 4.55 11.75 -10.54
CA ARG A 82 4.13 11.04 -11.75
C ARG A 82 2.73 11.45 -12.24
N GLY A 83 1.99 12.26 -11.49
CA GLY A 83 0.63 12.69 -11.83
C GLY A 83 -0.41 11.57 -11.80
N VAL A 84 -0.13 10.46 -11.09
CA VAL A 84 -1.00 9.26 -11.09
C VAL A 84 -1.90 9.15 -9.87
N LEU A 85 -1.72 10.02 -8.86
CA LEU A 85 -2.46 9.95 -7.60
C LEU A 85 -3.95 10.31 -7.76
N ASN A 86 -4.84 9.35 -7.53
CA ASN A 86 -6.29 9.55 -7.54
C ASN A 86 -6.90 9.65 -6.13
N LYS A 87 -7.12 10.87 -5.64
CA LYS A 87 -7.70 11.09 -4.29
C LYS A 87 -9.07 10.45 -4.09
N LYS A 88 -9.93 10.44 -5.11
CA LYS A 88 -11.27 9.83 -4.99
C LYS A 88 -11.19 8.35 -4.69
N LEU A 89 -10.19 7.66 -5.24
CA LEU A 89 -9.96 6.25 -4.93
C LEU A 89 -9.46 6.06 -3.50
N VAL A 90 -8.63 6.97 -2.98
CA VAL A 90 -8.22 6.95 -1.57
C VAL A 90 -9.43 7.08 -0.64
N GLU A 91 -10.32 8.05 -0.91
CA GLU A 91 -11.56 8.26 -0.17
C GLU A 91 -12.50 7.04 -0.24
N GLN A 92 -12.64 6.43 -1.42
CA GLN A 92 -13.42 5.21 -1.59
C GLN A 92 -12.87 4.06 -0.72
N VAL A 93 -11.55 3.87 -0.69
CA VAL A 93 -10.93 2.79 0.09
C VAL A 93 -11.02 3.07 1.58
N LEU A 94 -10.90 4.33 2.01
CA LEU A 94 -11.12 4.73 3.40
C LEU A 94 -12.53 4.33 3.87
N SER A 95 -13.54 4.49 3.02
CA SER A 95 -14.94 4.17 3.36
C SER A 95 -15.19 2.69 3.70
N LEU A 96 -14.24 1.79 3.38
CA LEU A 96 -14.31 0.36 3.69
C LEU A 96 -14.00 0.05 5.16
N TYR A 97 -13.43 1.00 5.91
CA TYR A 97 -13.04 0.82 7.31
C TYR A 97 -14.05 1.46 8.28
N PRO A 98 -14.12 1.02 9.55
CA PRO A 98 -14.92 1.69 10.58
C PRO A 98 -14.49 3.14 10.79
N GLN A 99 -15.42 4.04 11.15
CA GLN A 99 -15.13 5.47 11.34
C GLN A 99 -13.98 5.74 12.32
N SER A 100 -13.85 4.92 13.37
CA SER A 100 -12.76 5.02 14.34
C SER A 100 -11.39 4.82 13.71
N GLU A 101 -11.27 3.89 12.75
CA GLU A 101 -10.03 3.63 12.02
C GLU A 101 -9.81 4.67 10.91
N GLN A 102 -10.88 5.06 10.20
CA GLN A 102 -10.79 6.08 9.15
C GLN A 102 -10.10 7.35 9.63
N ARG A 103 -10.45 7.83 10.83
CA ARG A 103 -9.85 9.03 11.41
C ARG A 103 -8.33 8.90 11.56
N VAL A 104 -7.86 7.78 12.10
CA VAL A 104 -6.42 7.53 12.29
C VAL A 104 -5.70 7.47 10.95
N ILE A 105 -6.30 6.80 9.97
CA ILE A 105 -5.71 6.68 8.62
C ILE A 105 -5.62 8.06 7.95
N ILE A 106 -6.67 8.87 8.02
CA ILE A 106 -6.73 10.22 7.46
C ILE A 106 -5.64 11.10 8.08
N GLU A 107 -5.57 11.16 9.42
CA GLU A 107 -4.56 11.97 10.14
C GLU A 107 -3.13 11.65 9.65
N ARG A 108 -2.81 10.36 9.46
CA ARG A 108 -1.51 9.91 8.96
C ARG A 108 -1.25 10.28 7.50
N LEU A 109 -2.26 10.12 6.63
CA LEU A 109 -2.15 10.50 5.21
C LEU A 109 -1.94 12.01 5.08
N GLU A 110 -2.66 12.81 5.87
CA GLU A 110 -2.51 14.26 5.91
C GLU A 110 -1.14 14.69 6.43
N GLU A 111 -0.65 14.09 7.52
CA GLU A 111 0.69 14.30 8.07
C GLU A 111 1.78 13.97 7.03
N ALA A 112 1.58 12.90 6.26
CA ALA A 112 2.45 12.52 5.15
C ALA A 112 2.28 13.39 3.89
N GLY A 113 1.40 14.40 3.93
CA GLY A 113 1.24 15.43 2.91
C GLY A 113 0.13 15.17 1.88
N LEU A 114 -0.76 14.20 2.11
CA LEU A 114 -1.95 13.96 1.30
C LEU A 114 -3.18 14.57 1.98
N LYS A 115 -3.54 15.80 1.60
CA LYS A 115 -4.81 16.43 2.01
C LYS A 115 -5.98 15.76 1.30
N LEU A 116 -6.93 15.24 2.07
CA LEU A 116 -8.15 14.59 1.59
C LEU A 116 -9.33 15.56 1.74
#